data_AF-A0A830M9N7-F1
#
_entry.id   AF-A0A830M9N7-F1
#
_cell.length_a   1.000
_cell.length_b   1.000
_cell.length_c   1.000
_cell.angle_alpha   90.00
_cell.angle_beta   90.00
_cell.angle_gamma   90.00
#
_symmetry.space_group_name_H-M   'P 1'
#
loop_
_entity.id
_entity.type
_entity.pdbx_description
1 polymer ?
#
loop_
_entity_poly.entity_id
_entity_poly.type
_entity_poly.pdbx_seq_one_letter_code
_entity_poly.pdbx_strand_id
1 'polypeptide(L)'
;MKKNTPEALIDLFEELKNLFETDTSLNNQNSSQLQEILTTAIIRVKKASQTVELEARSVYQNIHTLCFVEKIHLNPEEANVLKEIEKIALSKGFWGGMNTLNVTNQFPSN
;
A
#
# COMPACT_ATOMS: atom_id res chain seq x y z
N MET A 1 5.39 15.87 -9.64
CA MET A 1 4.97 14.81 -8.69
C MET A 1 3.75 14.13 -9.28
N LYS A 2 3.75 12.79 -9.45
CA LYS A 2 2.51 12.05 -9.72
C LYS A 2 1.55 12.38 -8.56
N LYS A 3 0.31 12.75 -8.87
CA LYS A 3 -0.70 13.02 -7.83
C LYS A 3 -1.06 11.67 -7.17
N ASN A 4 -1.17 11.65 -5.84
CA ASN A 4 -1.70 10.50 -5.11
C ASN A 4 -3.22 10.45 -5.29
N THR A 5 -3.68 10.06 -6.48
CA THR A 5 -5.11 9.92 -6.79
C THR A 5 -5.57 8.49 -6.59
N PRO A 6 -6.88 8.27 -6.35
CA PRO A 6 -7.46 6.94 -6.31
C PRO A 6 -7.15 6.11 -7.57
N GLU A 7 -7.21 6.72 -8.76
CA GLU A 7 -6.95 6.06 -10.04
C GLU A 7 -5.49 5.60 -10.14
N ALA A 8 -4.54 6.48 -9.81
CA ALA A 8 -3.12 6.12 -9.82
C ALA A 8 -2.77 5.00 -8.83
N LEU A 9 -3.48 4.92 -7.70
CA LEU A 9 -3.31 3.83 -6.75
C LEU A 9 -3.92 2.52 -7.26
N ILE A 10 -5.10 2.59 -7.89
CA ILE A 10 -5.73 1.41 -8.52
C ILE A 10 -4.83 0.87 -9.63
N ASP A 11 -4.23 1.73 -10.46
CA ASP A 11 -3.32 1.31 -11.52
C ASP A 11 -2.12 0.53 -10.96
N LEU A 12 -1.52 1.00 -9.87
CA LEU A 12 -0.44 0.27 -9.18
C LEU A 12 -0.91 -1.07 -8.60
N PHE A 13 -2.14 -1.13 -8.07
CA PHE A 13 -2.69 -2.37 -7.56
C PHE A 13 -2.96 -3.40 -8.67
N GLU A 14 -3.51 -2.97 -9.80
CA GLU A 14 -3.74 -3.84 -10.97
C GLU A 14 -2.42 -4.27 -11.61
N GLU A 15 -1.41 -3.39 -11.67
CA GLU A 15 -0.06 -3.73 -12.14
C GLU A 15 0.56 -4.83 -11.27
N LEU A 16 0.59 -4.65 -9.95
CA LEU A 16 1.14 -5.65 -9.03
C LEU A 16 0.36 -6.97 -9.07
N LYS A 17 -0.96 -6.86 -9.25
CA LYS A 17 -1.84 -8.01 -9.41
C LYS A 17 -1.48 -8.81 -10.66
N ASN A 18 -1.30 -8.16 -11.80
CA ASN A 18 -0.90 -8.85 -13.03
C ASN A 18 0.47 -9.53 -12.89
N LEU A 19 1.42 -8.88 -12.21
CA LEU A 19 2.73 -9.48 -11.94
C LEU A 19 2.60 -10.78 -11.14
N PHE A 20 1.84 -10.78 -10.03
CA PHE A 20 1.60 -11.98 -9.21
C PHE A 20 0.81 -13.09 -9.92
N GLU A 21 -0.02 -12.76 -10.91
CA GLU A 21 -0.72 -13.77 -11.71
C GLU A 21 0.25 -14.50 -12.66
N THR A 22 1.27 -13.78 -13.14
CA THR A 22 2.26 -14.31 -14.08
C THR A 22 3.50 -14.89 -13.42
N ASP A 23 3.71 -14.67 -12.12
CA ASP A 23 4.87 -15.21 -11.40
C ASP A 23 4.73 -16.71 -11.12
N THR A 24 5.42 -17.50 -11.95
CA THR A 24 5.49 -18.96 -11.84
C THR A 24 6.21 -19.48 -10.58
N SER A 25 6.90 -18.62 -9.83
CA SER A 25 7.56 -18.99 -8.57
C SER A 25 6.58 -19.06 -7.38
N LEU A 26 5.43 -18.39 -7.50
CA LEU A 26 4.37 -18.43 -6.50
C LEU A 26 3.58 -19.74 -6.62
N ASN A 27 3.32 -20.39 -5.48
CA ASN A 27 2.32 -21.44 -5.45
C ASN A 27 0.90 -20.82 -5.60
N ASN A 28 -0.06 -21.64 -6.03
CA ASN A 28 -1.43 -21.18 -6.29
C ASN A 28 -2.10 -20.51 -5.08
N GLN A 29 -1.81 -20.98 -3.86
CA GLN A 29 -2.39 -20.42 -2.64
C GLN A 29 -1.84 -19.01 -2.39
N ASN A 30 -0.52 -18.84 -2.45
CA ASN A 30 0.15 -17.56 -2.22
C ASN A 30 -0.27 -16.53 -3.27
N SER A 31 -0.30 -16.94 -4.55
CA SER A 31 -0.81 -16.07 -5.62
C SER A 31 -2.25 -15.66 -5.31
N SER A 32 -3.15 -16.61 -5.01
CA SER A 32 -4.55 -16.30 -4.68
C SER A 32 -4.70 -15.33 -3.50
N GLN A 33 -3.91 -15.48 -2.44
CA GLN A 33 -3.98 -14.59 -1.28
C GLN A 33 -3.50 -13.17 -1.60
N LEU A 34 -2.41 -13.03 -2.37
CA LEU A 34 -1.92 -11.73 -2.83
C LEU A 34 -2.94 -11.04 -3.74
N GLN A 35 -3.55 -11.81 -4.66
CA GLN A 35 -4.62 -11.36 -5.54
C GLN A 35 -5.85 -10.86 -4.78
N GLU A 36 -6.23 -11.55 -3.70
CA GLU A 36 -7.38 -11.19 -2.86
C GLU A 36 -7.14 -9.89 -2.09
N ILE A 37 -5.94 -9.69 -1.53
CA ILE A 37 -5.54 -8.44 -0.86
C ILE A 37 -5.72 -7.26 -1.82
N LEU A 38 -5.18 -7.38 -3.04
CA LEU A 38 -5.24 -6.32 -4.05
C LEU A 38 -6.65 -6.08 -4.56
N THR A 39 -7.40 -7.14 -4.86
CA THR A 39 -8.79 -7.04 -5.33
C THR A 39 -9.68 -6.36 -4.29
N THR A 40 -9.53 -6.72 -3.02
CA THR A 40 -10.26 -6.09 -1.92
C THR A 40 -9.91 -4.61 -1.80
N ALA A 41 -8.62 -4.26 -1.87
CA ALA A 41 -8.18 -2.87 -1.78
C ALA A 41 -8.70 -2.03 -2.95
N ILE A 42 -8.70 -2.55 -4.19
CA ILE A 42 -9.28 -1.87 -5.36
C ILE A 42 -10.76 -1.55 -5.12
N ILE A 43 -11.53 -2.50 -4.57
CA ILE A 43 -12.95 -2.27 -4.23
C ILE A 43 -13.09 -1.16 -3.18
N ARG A 44 -12.24 -1.13 -2.15
CA ARG A 44 -12.28 -0.10 -1.10
C ARG A 44 -11.91 1.28 -1.62
N VAL A 45 -10.89 1.39 -2.46
CA VAL A 45 -10.51 2.64 -3.12
C VAL A 45 -11.65 3.16 -4.01
N LYS A 46 -12.26 2.29 -4.83
CA LYS A 46 -13.42 2.65 -5.67
C LYS A 46 -14.64 3.13 -4.86
N LYS A 47 -14.81 2.61 -3.65
CA LYS A 47 -15.88 3.02 -2.72
C LYS A 47 -15.52 4.25 -1.89
N ALA A 48 -14.33 4.83 -2.07
CA ALA A 48 -13.80 5.91 -1.23
C ALA A 48 -13.90 5.60 0.28
N SER A 49 -13.68 4.33 0.66
CA SER A 49 -13.85 3.88 2.05
C SER A 49 -12.83 4.49 3.01
N GLN A 50 -11.65 4.87 2.49
CA GLN A 50 -10.56 5.54 3.22
C GLN A 50 -9.77 6.45 2.27
N THR A 51 -8.79 7.18 2.80
CA THR A 51 -7.86 7.96 1.98
C THR A 51 -6.90 7.04 1.20
N VAL A 52 -6.37 7.57 0.10
CA VAL A 52 -5.42 6.86 -0.78
C VAL A 52 -4.20 6.36 0.02
N GLU A 53 -3.69 7.15 0.95
CA GLU A 53 -2.54 6.81 1.79
C GLU A 53 -2.84 5.64 2.75
N LEU A 54 -4.04 5.62 3.34
CA LEU A 54 -4.44 4.56 4.26
C LEU A 54 -4.64 3.23 3.52
N GLU A 55 -5.23 3.25 2.33
CA GLU A 55 -5.37 2.04 1.50
C GLU A 55 -4.01 1.54 1.02
N ALA A 56 -3.13 2.43 0.54
CA ALA A 56 -1.77 2.07 0.17
C ALA A 56 -1.01 1.44 1.36
N ARG A 57 -1.16 2.01 2.56
CA ARG A 57 -0.53 1.47 3.78
C ARG A 57 -1.08 0.09 4.14
N SER A 58 -2.40 -0.10 4.06
CA SER A 58 -3.04 -1.38 4.31
C SER A 58 -2.49 -2.46 3.38
N VAL A 59 -2.42 -2.19 2.07
CA VAL A 59 -1.88 -3.12 1.08
C VAL A 59 -0.42 -3.44 1.35
N TYR A 60 0.42 -2.41 1.52
CA TYR A 60 1.84 -2.59 1.78
C TYR A 60 2.11 -3.48 3.01
N GLN A 61 1.42 -3.20 4.12
CA GLN A 61 1.60 -3.99 5.35
C GLN A 61 1.10 -5.43 5.21
N ASN A 62 -0.03 -5.65 4.56
CA ASN A 62 -0.59 -7.00 4.38
C ASN A 62 0.26 -7.85 3.44
N ILE A 63 0.71 -7.29 2.31
CA ILE A 63 1.60 -8.00 1.38
C ILE A 63 2.93 -8.30 2.08
N HIS A 64 3.54 -7.33 2.75
CA HIS A 64 4.82 -7.54 3.43
C HIS A 64 4.71 -8.60 4.55
N THR A 65 3.60 -8.62 5.28
CA THR A 65 3.33 -9.64 6.30
C THR A 65 3.18 -11.02 5.67
N LEU A 66 2.40 -11.13 4.58
CA LEU A 66 2.23 -12.41 3.88
C LEU A 66 3.55 -12.91 3.32
N CYS A 67 4.34 -12.03 2.69
CA CYS A 67 5.66 -12.41 2.17
C CYS A 67 6.59 -12.93 3.27
N PHE A 68 6.57 -12.30 4.44
CA PHE A 68 7.36 -12.76 5.59
C PHE A 68 6.90 -14.13 6.09
N VAL A 69 5.60 -14.31 6.30
CA VAL A 69 5.03 -15.56 6.85
C VAL A 69 5.24 -16.74 5.89
N GLU A 70 4.93 -16.53 4.61
CA GLU A 70 4.96 -17.57 3.58
C GLU A 70 6.33 -17.69 2.88
N LYS A 71 7.34 -16.92 3.35
CA LYS A 71 8.70 -16.89 2.79
C LYS A 71 8.73 -16.61 1.28
N ILE A 72 7.81 -15.76 0.81
CA ILE A 72 7.73 -15.33 -0.59
C ILE A 72 8.84 -14.33 -0.85
N HIS A 73 9.57 -14.54 -1.94
CA HIS A 73 10.59 -13.61 -2.42
C HIS A 73 10.04 -12.90 -3.64
N LEU A 74 9.77 -11.60 -3.49
CA LEU A 74 9.32 -10.77 -4.61
C LEU A 74 10.42 -10.64 -5.65
N ASN A 75 10.05 -10.77 -6.92
CA ASN A 75 10.98 -10.46 -8.01
C ASN A 75 11.22 -8.93 -8.10
N PRO A 76 12.23 -8.48 -8.86
CA PRO A 76 12.57 -7.05 -8.92
C PRO A 76 11.43 -6.14 -9.41
N GLU A 77 10.57 -6.61 -10.31
CA GLU A 77 9.46 -5.82 -10.84
C GLU A 77 8.35 -5.65 -9.79
N GLU A 78 7.97 -6.74 -9.13
CA GLU A 78 7.00 -6.73 -8.03
C GLU A 78 7.46 -5.84 -6.88
N ALA A 79 8.73 -5.98 -6.47
CA ALA A 79 9.33 -5.18 -5.42
C ALA A 79 9.35 -3.69 -5.78
N ASN A 80 9.55 -3.35 -7.06
CA ASN A 80 9.52 -1.97 -7.53
C ASN A 80 8.11 -1.38 -7.45
N VAL A 81 7.08 -2.10 -7.88
CA VAL A 81 5.68 -1.64 -7.77
C VAL A 81 5.27 -1.50 -6.30
N LEU A 82 5.62 -2.47 -5.45
CA LEU A 82 5.35 -2.40 -4.01
C LEU A 82 6.03 -1.20 -3.34
N LYS A 83 7.21 -0.80 -3.82
CA LYS A 83 7.92 0.40 -3.36
C LYS A 83 7.24 1.70 -3.78
N GLU A 84 6.59 1.75 -4.94
CA GLU A 84 5.76 2.90 -5.31
C GLU A 84 4.51 3.00 -4.42
N ILE A 85 3.89 1.87 -4.08
CA ILE A 85 2.78 1.81 -3.11
C ILE A 85 3.25 2.31 -1.73
N GLU A 86 4.43 1.88 -1.27
CA GLU A 86 5.05 2.35 -0.03
C GLU A 86 5.23 3.88 -0.01
N LYS A 87 5.71 4.48 -1.10
CA LYS A 87 5.89 5.94 -1.19
C LYS A 87 4.57 6.69 -0.99
N ILE A 88 3.47 6.16 -1.52
CA ILE A 88 2.12 6.72 -1.31
C ILE A 88 1.72 6.54 0.16
N ALA A 89 1.90 5.33 0.71
CA ALA A 89 1.59 4.99 2.10
C ALA A 89 2.34 5.86 3.13
N LEU A 90 3.54 6.32 2.79
CA LEU A 90 4.39 7.18 3.63
C LEU A 90 4.27 8.67 3.29
N SER A 91 3.46 9.04 2.31
CA SER A 91 3.30 10.44 1.93
C SER A 91 2.68 11.24 3.08
N LYS A 92 3.22 12.45 3.32
CA LYS A 92 2.99 13.25 4.54
C LYS A 92 1.54 13.74 4.74
N GLY A 93 0.60 13.39 3.87
CA GLY A 93 -0.75 13.97 3.83
C GLY A 93 -1.50 13.94 5.16
N PHE A 94 -1.32 12.88 5.97
CA PHE A 94 -1.97 12.73 7.27
C PHE A 94 -1.04 13.01 8.47
N TRP A 95 0.23 12.58 8.41
CA TRP A 95 1.20 12.79 9.51
C TRP A 95 1.74 14.21 9.63
N GLY A 96 1.70 15.00 8.55
CA GLY A 96 2.01 16.44 8.61
C GLY A 96 1.05 17.21 9.53
N GLY A 97 -0.22 16.78 9.61
CA GLY A 97 -1.24 17.35 10.49
C GLY A 97 -1.20 16.83 11.94
N MET A 98 -0.75 15.60 12.16
CA MET A 98 -0.50 15.10 13.52
C MET A 98 0.71 15.74 14.18
N ASN A 99 1.74 16.10 13.40
CA ASN A 99 2.83 16.93 13.91
C ASN A 99 2.33 18.31 14.39
N THR A 100 1.30 18.91 13.77
CA THR A 100 0.71 20.17 14.25
C THR A 100 -0.10 20.02 15.55
N LEU A 101 -0.69 18.85 15.81
CA LEU A 101 -1.40 18.58 17.07
C LEU A 101 -0.43 18.40 18.26
N ASN A 102 0.83 18.05 18.00
CA ASN A 102 1.85 17.92 19.04
C ASN A 102 2.52 19.27 19.40
N VAL A 103 2.42 20.31 18.54
CA VAL A 103 2.94 21.65 18.85
C VAL A 103 1.98 22.45 19.74
N THR A 104 0.69 22.11 19.78
CA THR A 104 -0.33 22.80 20.59
C THR A 104 -0.28 22.50 22.10
N ASN A 105 0.57 21.56 22.55
CA ASN A 105 0.81 21.28 23.97
C ASN A 105 2.16 21.85 24.49
N GLN A 106 2.73 22.86 23.84
CA GLN A 106 3.78 23.67 24.47
C GLN A 106 3.13 24.67 25.42
N PHE A 107 3.06 24.33 26.71
CA PHE A 107 2.80 25.32 27.76
C PHE A 107 3.88 26.40 27.69
N PRO A 108 3.54 27.71 27.77
CA PRO A 108 4.56 28.75 27.86
C PRO A 108 5.36 28.49 29.14
N SER A 109 6.66 28.29 28.98
CA SER A 109 7.59 28.22 30.10
C SER A 109 7.65 29.62 30.70
N ASN A 110 7.27 29.76 31.97
CA ASN A 110 7.57 30.97 32.76
C ASN A 110 9.06 31.01 33.10
#